data_AF-A0A3M1Y677-F1
#
_entry.id   AF-A0A3M1Y677-F1
#
_cell.length_a   1.000
_cell.length_b   1.000
_cell.length_c   1.000
_cell.angle_alpha   90.00
_cell.angle_beta   90.00
_cell.angle_gamma   90.00
#
_symmetry.space_group_name_H-M   'P 1'
#
loop_
_entity.id
_entity.type
_entity.pdbx_description
1 polymer ?
#
loop_
_entity_poly.entity_id
_entity_poly.type
_entity_poly.pdbx_seq_one_letter_code
_entity_poly.pdbx_strand_id
1 'polypeptide(L)'
;RARIMAEFTSEHLENPKTKQIYQLTDKAARSYIAKPYNGPITLLRCTRRSGPANMRPYSYHQGWHHITNQIETRVLSAPGHLPLVHEPYVQELAAAIQEAMENEKWRMVNGEW
;
A
#
# COMPACT_ATOMS: atom_id res chain seq x y z
N ARG A 1 13.30 1.67 19.70
CA ARG A 1 13.41 0.51 18.78
C ARG A 1 12.64 0.78 17.48
N ALA A 2 12.93 1.91 16.82
CA ALA A 2 12.17 2.47 15.70
C ALA A 2 13.03 2.60 14.43
N ARG A 3 13.79 1.54 14.10
CA ARG A 3 14.79 1.51 13.02
C ARG A 3 14.67 0.22 12.21
N ILE A 4 13.50 -0.07 11.64
CA ILE A 4 13.34 -1.28 10.80
C ILE A 4 12.76 -0.95 9.40
N MET A 5 12.24 0.26 9.16
CA MET A 5 11.55 0.56 7.89
C MET A 5 12.23 1.61 7.00
N ALA A 6 13.40 2.11 7.38
CA ALA A 6 14.13 3.11 6.59
C ALA A 6 15.31 2.54 5.78
N GLU A 7 15.73 1.30 6.02
CA GLU A 7 16.99 0.75 5.48
C GLU A 7 16.86 -0.73 5.10
N PHE A 8 15.79 -1.16 4.42
CA PHE A 8 15.78 -2.50 3.82
C PHE A 8 16.37 -2.41 2.41
N THR A 9 17.66 -2.15 2.32
CA THR A 9 18.43 -2.23 1.07
C THR A 9 18.84 -3.68 0.84
N SER A 10 19.08 -4.04 -0.43
CA SER A 10 19.55 -5.39 -0.78
C SER A 10 20.88 -5.79 -0.11
N GLU A 11 21.60 -4.82 0.45
CA GLU A 11 22.89 -5.01 1.13
C GLU A 11 22.75 -5.68 2.50
N HIS A 12 21.60 -5.56 3.15
CA HIS A 12 21.32 -6.19 4.45
C HIS A 12 20.73 -7.61 4.32
N LEU A 13 20.60 -8.12 3.10
CA LEU A 13 20.09 -9.46 2.83
C LEU A 13 21.25 -10.45 2.71
N GLU A 14 21.42 -11.29 3.74
CA GLU A 14 22.45 -12.33 3.76
C GLU A 14 22.15 -13.49 2.79
N ASN A 15 20.86 -13.77 2.56
CA ASN A 15 20.45 -14.83 1.65
C ASN A 15 20.52 -14.36 0.17
N PRO A 16 21.35 -15.01 -0.67
CA PRO A 16 21.56 -14.59 -2.05
C PRO A 16 20.28 -14.67 -2.91
N LYS A 17 19.40 -15.64 -2.65
CA LYS A 17 18.12 -15.76 -3.37
C LYS A 17 17.17 -14.61 -3.01
N THR A 18 17.07 -14.27 -1.73
CA THR A 18 16.26 -13.13 -1.26
C THR A 18 16.78 -11.82 -1.84
N LYS A 19 18.10 -11.66 -1.90
CA LYS A 19 18.75 -10.49 -2.51
C LYS A 19 18.40 -10.35 -4.00
N GLN A 20 18.44 -11.45 -4.75
CA GLN A 20 18.08 -11.46 -6.17
C GLN A 20 16.60 -11.09 -6.39
N ILE A 21 15.68 -11.65 -5.59
CA ILE A 21 14.25 -11.31 -5.65
C ILE A 21 14.06 -9.83 -5.39
N TYR A 22 14.67 -9.29 -4.33
CA TYR A 22 14.58 -7.87 -4.00
C TYR A 22 15.05 -6.98 -5.16
N GLN A 23 16.20 -7.27 -5.76
CA GLN A 23 16.75 -6.47 -6.86
C GLN A 23 15.86 -6.50 -8.09
N LEU A 24 15.27 -7.66 -8.41
CA LEU A 24 14.33 -7.79 -9.53
C LEU A 24 13.06 -6.97 -9.28
N THR A 25 12.51 -7.05 -8.07
CA THR A 25 11.30 -6.30 -7.69
C THR A 25 11.56 -4.79 -7.67
N ASP A 26 12.68 -4.32 -7.11
CA ASP A 26 13.05 -2.89 -7.10
C ASP A 26 13.24 -2.37 -8.54
N LYS A 27 13.93 -3.13 -9.40
CA LYS A 27 14.08 -2.78 -10.83
C LYS A 27 12.73 -2.68 -11.53
N ALA A 28 11.85 -3.67 -11.34
CA ALA A 28 10.52 -3.67 -11.94
C ALA A 28 9.70 -2.45 -11.48
N ALA A 29 9.68 -2.19 -10.16
CA ALA A 29 8.96 -1.05 -9.58
C ALA A 29 9.45 0.30 -10.11
N ARG A 30 10.77 0.50 -10.25
CA ARG A 30 11.35 1.74 -10.80
C ARG A 30 11.02 1.97 -12.28
N SER A 31 10.86 0.89 -13.04
CA SER A 31 10.52 0.95 -14.46
C SER A 31 9.02 1.01 -14.74
N TYR A 32 8.18 0.81 -13.72
CA TYR A 32 6.75 0.73 -13.89
C TYR A 32 6.11 2.11 -14.05
N ILE A 33 5.40 2.30 -15.16
CA ILE A 33 4.57 3.47 -15.41
C ILE A 33 3.12 3.00 -15.47
N ALA A 34 2.32 3.41 -14.49
CA ALA A 34 0.91 3.04 -14.41
C ALA A 34 0.12 3.67 -15.57
N LYS A 35 -0.79 2.89 -16.16
CA LYS A 35 -1.83 3.42 -17.06
C LYS A 35 -2.99 3.98 -16.24
N PRO A 36 -3.82 4.89 -16.79
CA PRO A 36 -5.05 5.31 -16.14
C PRO A 36 -5.94 4.12 -15.77
N TYR A 37 -6.58 4.20 -14.60
CA TYR A 37 -7.46 3.19 -14.05
C TYR A 37 -8.85 3.79 -13.82
N ASN A 38 -9.86 3.24 -14.50
CA ASN A 38 -11.23 3.77 -14.46
C ASN A 38 -12.10 3.14 -13.36
N GLY A 39 -11.54 2.25 -12.53
CA GLY A 39 -12.27 1.62 -11.43
C GLY A 39 -12.11 2.35 -10.10
N PRO A 40 -12.95 2.00 -9.11
CA PRO A 40 -12.82 2.48 -7.75
C PRO A 40 -11.56 1.89 -7.07
N ILE A 41 -10.89 2.71 -6.26
CA ILE A 41 -9.75 2.29 -5.42
C ILE A 41 -10.04 2.69 -3.98
N THR A 42 -9.87 1.74 -3.05
CA THR A 42 -9.80 2.02 -1.62
C THR A 42 -8.36 1.93 -1.15
N LEU A 43 -7.76 3.06 -0.79
CA LEU A 43 -6.42 3.14 -0.23
C LEU A 43 -6.49 3.10 1.30
N LEU A 44 -6.06 1.99 1.90
CA LEU A 44 -5.93 1.84 3.34
C LEU A 44 -4.49 2.17 3.75
N ARG A 45 -4.30 3.20 4.58
CA ARG A 45 -2.96 3.65 5.01
C ARG A 45 -2.85 3.81 6.51
N CYS A 46 -1.65 3.66 7.05
CA CYS A 46 -1.36 3.93 8.46
C CYS A 46 -1.26 5.43 8.79
N THR A 47 -1.35 5.77 10.08
CA THR A 47 -1.24 7.16 10.58
C THR A 47 0.12 7.77 10.27
N ARG A 48 1.20 7.02 10.56
CA ARG A 48 2.57 7.45 10.28
C ARG A 48 2.95 7.10 8.85
N ARG A 49 3.44 8.09 8.13
CA ARG A 49 4.05 7.88 6.80
C ARG A 49 5.32 7.04 6.96
N SER A 50 5.32 5.84 6.40
CA SER A 50 6.51 5.00 6.29
C SER A 50 7.42 5.48 5.15
N GLY A 51 8.71 5.17 5.26
CA GLY A 51 9.71 5.45 4.22
C GLY A 51 10.63 6.66 4.51
N PRO A 52 11.74 6.77 3.76
CA PRO A 52 12.66 7.90 3.81
C PRO A 52 11.95 9.24 3.59
N ALA A 53 12.33 10.29 4.31
CA ALA A 53 11.64 11.59 4.25
C ALA A 53 11.56 12.18 2.83
N ASN A 54 12.57 11.90 2.01
CA ASN A 54 12.69 12.31 0.60
C ASN A 54 11.83 11.49 -0.39
N MET A 55 11.24 10.36 0.04
CA MET A 55 10.40 9.50 -0.79
C MET A 55 8.95 9.42 -0.31
N ARG A 56 8.57 10.19 0.71
CA ARG A 56 7.20 10.24 1.19
C ARG A 56 6.36 11.05 0.22
N PRO A 57 5.38 10.47 -0.49
CA PRO A 57 4.45 11.30 -1.26
C PRO A 57 3.74 12.25 -0.28
N TYR A 58 3.81 13.54 -0.58
CA TYR A 58 3.24 14.58 0.28
C TYR A 58 1.70 14.53 0.31
N SER A 59 1.09 14.02 -0.77
CA SER A 59 -0.36 13.95 -0.98
C SER A 59 -1.07 12.91 -0.11
N TYR A 60 -2.30 13.23 0.31
CA TYR A 60 -3.19 12.32 1.04
C TYR A 60 -3.39 10.97 0.36
N HIS A 61 -3.55 10.97 -0.97
CA HIS A 61 -3.72 9.79 -1.81
C HIS A 61 -2.42 9.12 -2.27
N GLN A 62 -1.26 9.49 -1.73
CA GLN A 62 0.05 8.90 -2.06
C GLN A 62 0.35 8.76 -3.58
N GLY A 63 -0.06 9.75 -4.39
CA GLY A 63 0.12 9.74 -5.85
C GLY A 63 -0.94 8.97 -6.66
N TRP A 64 -1.82 8.19 -6.03
CA TRP A 64 -2.85 7.42 -6.73
C TRP A 64 -3.90 8.27 -7.45
N HIS A 65 -4.10 9.52 -7.02
CA HIS A 65 -4.94 10.50 -7.71
C HIS A 65 -4.46 10.86 -9.13
N HIS A 66 -3.21 10.52 -9.50
CA HIS A 66 -2.73 10.71 -10.87
C HIS A 66 -3.23 9.64 -11.84
N ILE A 67 -3.72 8.50 -11.34
CA ILE A 67 -4.14 7.37 -12.20
C ILE A 67 -5.65 7.13 -12.17
N THR A 68 -6.36 7.58 -11.13
CA THR A 68 -7.82 7.48 -11.01
C THR A 68 -8.39 8.68 -10.26
N ASN A 69 -9.61 9.08 -10.63
CA ASN A 69 -10.41 10.06 -9.89
C ASN A 69 -11.37 9.38 -8.88
N GLN A 70 -11.46 8.05 -8.89
CA GLN A 70 -12.36 7.27 -8.03
C GLN A 70 -11.58 6.64 -6.89
N ILE A 71 -10.89 7.46 -6.09
CA ILE A 71 -10.11 7.00 -4.95
C ILE A 71 -10.71 7.46 -3.62
N GLU A 72 -10.95 6.51 -2.75
CA GLU A 72 -11.19 6.74 -1.33
C GLU A 72 -9.92 6.41 -0.55
N THR A 73 -9.61 7.19 0.48
CA THR A 73 -8.46 6.90 1.35
C THR A 73 -8.91 6.90 2.79
N ARG A 74 -8.61 5.81 3.49
CA ARG A 74 -8.90 5.62 4.91
C ARG A 74 -7.59 5.51 5.68
N VAL A 75 -7.50 6.25 6.78
CA VAL A 75 -6.32 6.24 7.66
C VAL A 75 -6.60 5.37 8.87
N LEU A 76 -5.89 4.25 8.95
CA LEU A 76 -5.98 3.30 10.05
C LEU A 76 -4.98 3.66 11.15
N SER A 77 -5.31 3.35 12.39
CA SER A 77 -4.59 3.80 13.60
C SER A 77 -3.14 3.28 13.70
N ALA A 78 -2.77 2.27 12.92
CA ALA A 78 -1.45 1.65 12.93
C ALA A 78 -0.30 2.69 12.86
N PRO A 79 0.78 2.52 13.66
CA PRO A 79 1.90 3.47 13.73
C PRO A 79 2.93 3.28 12.60
N GLY A 80 2.62 2.47 11.58
CA GLY A 80 3.49 2.28 10.42
C GLY A 80 2.98 1.18 9.49
N HIS A 81 3.67 1.00 8.38
CA HIS A 81 3.26 0.07 7.33
C HIS A 81 3.29 -1.39 7.77
N LEU A 82 4.38 -1.87 8.39
CA LEU A 82 4.41 -3.24 8.92
C LEU A 82 3.39 -3.46 10.05
N PRO A 83 3.29 -2.60 11.08
CA PRO A 83 2.28 -2.77 12.12
C PRO A 83 0.83 -2.91 11.59
N LEU A 84 0.52 -2.36 10.41
CA LEU A 84 -0.81 -2.43 9.79
C LEU A 84 -1.33 -3.86 9.63
N VAL A 85 -0.43 -4.82 9.34
CA VAL A 85 -0.77 -6.24 9.11
C VAL A 85 -0.51 -7.12 10.33
N HIS A 86 -0.28 -6.51 11.50
CA HIS A 86 -0.06 -7.21 12.76
C HIS A 86 -1.08 -6.78 13.82
N GLU A 87 -1.30 -7.65 14.82
CA GLU A 87 -2.15 -7.32 15.95
C GLU A 87 -1.61 -6.10 16.73
N PRO A 88 -2.49 -5.23 17.24
CA PRO A 88 -3.97 -5.30 17.15
C PRO A 88 -4.55 -4.72 15.84
N TYR A 89 -3.73 -4.06 15.02
CA TYR A 89 -4.20 -3.22 13.90
C TYR A 89 -4.75 -4.01 12.71
N VAL A 90 -4.37 -5.28 12.59
CA VAL A 90 -4.91 -6.17 11.55
C VAL A 90 -6.43 -6.32 11.65
N GLN A 91 -7.01 -6.17 12.84
CA GLN A 91 -8.47 -6.19 13.04
C GLN A 91 -9.15 -4.96 12.43
N GLU A 92 -8.57 -3.78 12.65
CA GLU A 92 -9.02 -2.52 12.04
C GLU A 92 -8.88 -2.57 10.50
N LEU A 93 -7.76 -3.14 10.02
CA LEU A 93 -7.54 -3.39 8.60
C LEU A 93 -8.60 -4.33 8.01
N ALA A 94 -8.89 -5.44 8.67
CA ALA A 94 -9.90 -6.40 8.23
C ALA A 94 -11.30 -5.79 8.19
N ALA A 95 -11.70 -5.05 9.22
CA ALA A 95 -12.98 -4.34 9.25
C ALA A 95 -13.09 -3.31 8.10
N ALA A 96 -12.03 -2.56 7.83
CA ALA A 96 -12.01 -1.59 6.74
C ALA A 96 -12.09 -2.26 5.35
N ILE A 97 -11.48 -3.44 5.17
CA ILE A 97 -11.60 -4.25 3.95
C ILE A 97 -13.03 -4.76 3.79
N GLN A 98 -13.60 -5.34 4.86
CA GLN A 98 -14.96 -5.87 4.86
C GLN A 98 -15.97 -4.77 4.47
N GLU A 99 -15.91 -3.61 5.11
CA GLU A 99 -16.77 -2.47 4.77
C GLU A 99 -16.57 -1.99 3.33
N ALA A 100 -15.32 -1.96 2.83
CA ALA A 100 -15.06 -1.58 1.45
C ALA A 100 -15.64 -2.56 0.42
N MET A 101 -15.74 -3.84 0.78
CA MET A 101 -16.39 -4.87 -0.05
C MET A 101 -17.92 -4.82 0.06
N GLU A 102 -18.45 -4.55 1.25
CA GLU A 102 -19.89 -4.48 1.54
C GLU A 102 -20.55 -3.21 1.02
N ASN A 103 -19.84 -2.08 0.91
CA ASN A 103 -20.39 -0.81 0.43
C ASN A 103 -20.72 -0.77 -1.09
N GLU A 104 -20.92 -1.93 -1.72
CA GLU A 104 -21.59 -2.17 -3.01
C GLU A 104 -21.21 -1.29 -4.23
N LYS A 105 -20.11 -0.53 -4.21
CA LYS A 105 -19.55 0.08 -5.43
C LYS A 105 -18.84 -0.92 -6.36
N TRP A 106 -18.68 -2.17 -5.92
CA TRP A 106 -18.07 -3.27 -6.69
C TRP A 106 -19.10 -4.10 -7.47
N ARG A 107 -20.41 -3.91 -7.26
CA ARG A 107 -21.48 -4.72 -7.87
C ARG A 107 -21.81 -4.40 -9.33
N MET A 108 -21.02 -3.57 -10.01
CA MET A 108 -21.30 -3.14 -11.39
C MET A 108 -20.09 -3.30 -12.31
N VAL A 109 -19.50 -4.49 -12.35
CA VAL A 109 -18.76 -4.96 -13.53
C VAL A 109 -19.05 -6.45 -13.68
N ASN A 110 -19.88 -6.81 -14.68
CA ASN A 110 -20.36 -8.16 -15.02
C ASN A 110 -21.60 -8.62 -14.23
N GLY A 111 -22.77 -8.10 -14.56
CA GLY A 111 -24.04 -8.48 -13.92
C GLY A 111 -24.38 -9.96 -14.09
N GLU A 112 -23.85 -10.81 -13.22
CA GLU A 112 -24.28 -12.18 -12.90
C GLU A 112 -23.52 -12.66 -11.64
N TRP A 113 -24.19 -13.46 -10.81
CA TRP A 113 -23.70 -13.97 -9.52
C TRP A 113 -22.51 -14.91 -9.63
#